data_AF-A0A0N0ZVG8-F1
#
_entry.id   AF-A0A0N0ZVG8-F1
#
_cell.length_a   1.000
_cell.length_b   1.000
_cell.length_c   1.000
_cell.angle_alpha   90.00
_cell.angle_beta   90.00
_cell.angle_gamma   90.00
#
_symmetry.space_group_name_H-M   'P 1'
#
loop_
_entity.id
_entity.type
_entity.pdbx_description
1 polymer ?
#
loop_
_entity_poly.entity_id
_entity_poly.type
_entity_poly.pdbx_seq_one_letter_code
_entity_poly.pdbx_strand_id
1 'polypeptide(L)'
;MKTKIREIVQGIKKKHVNDPTVSTDKDLIAELLLSDISGAIEALNELDLDTLEWISSRFEAISYQLQNKEWIECLKNLLIKFPDSQILKEDIHDAVEAYYGDEGGSTQSCPKQINSLTL
;
A
#
# COMPACT_ATOMS: atom_id res chain seq x y z
N MET A 1 0.29 -3.34 -14.12
CA MET A 1 -0.14 -3.76 -12.77
C MET A 1 -1.63 -3.55 -12.52
N LYS A 2 -2.16 -2.33 -12.66
CA LYS A 2 -3.59 -1.97 -12.52
C LYS A 2 -4.60 -2.98 -13.08
N THR A 3 -4.45 -3.38 -14.36
CA THR A 3 -5.37 -4.34 -15.00
C THR A 3 -5.45 -5.64 -14.21
N LYS A 4 -4.30 -6.14 -13.74
CA LYS A 4 -4.24 -7.39 -12.98
C LYS A 4 -4.93 -7.27 -11.62
N ILE A 5 -4.72 -6.15 -10.92
CA ILE A 5 -5.41 -5.87 -9.65
C ILE A 5 -6.93 -5.88 -9.87
N ARG A 6 -7.41 -5.19 -10.91
CA ARG A 6 -8.84 -5.16 -11.25
C ARG A 6 -9.38 -6.55 -11.56
N GLU A 7 -8.67 -7.35 -12.34
CA GLU A 7 -9.08 -8.73 -12.64
C GLU A 7 -9.24 -9.56 -11.38
N ILE A 8 -8.29 -9.48 -10.46
CA ILE A 8 -8.33 -10.22 -9.19
C ILE A 8 -9.52 -9.74 -8.35
N VAL A 9 -9.71 -8.42 -8.19
CA VAL A 9 -10.84 -7.86 -7.43
C VAL A 9 -12.19 -8.24 -8.06
N GLN A 10 -12.31 -8.24 -9.39
CA GLN A 10 -13.52 -8.72 -10.06
C GLN A 10 -13.73 -10.23 -9.86
N GLY A 11 -12.65 -11.00 -9.71
CA GLY A 11 -12.72 -12.39 -9.28
C GLY A 11 -13.29 -12.53 -7.87
N ILE A 12 -12.74 -11.79 -6.90
CA ILE A 12 -13.21 -11.74 -5.51
C ILE A 12 -14.70 -11.43 -5.44
N LYS A 13 -15.17 -10.40 -6.17
CA LYS A 13 -16.58 -9.96 -6.17
C LYS A 13 -17.58 -11.02 -6.63
N LYS A 14 -17.12 -12.03 -7.38
CA LYS A 14 -17.97 -13.13 -7.87
C LYS A 14 -18.00 -14.32 -6.91
N LYS A 15 -17.13 -14.33 -5.89
CA LYS A 15 -17.07 -15.40 -4.89
C LYS A 15 -18.17 -15.22 -3.85
N HIS A 16 -18.44 -16.30 -3.14
CA HIS A 16 -19.34 -16.24 -1.98
C HIS A 16 -18.71 -15.36 -0.89
N VAL A 17 -19.53 -14.65 -0.09
CA VAL A 17 -19.04 -13.71 0.95
C VAL A 17 -18.10 -14.38 1.97
N ASN A 18 -18.28 -15.68 2.20
CA ASN A 18 -17.46 -16.49 3.10
C ASN A 18 -16.45 -17.39 2.37
N ASP A 19 -16.14 -17.10 1.11
CA ASP A 19 -15.15 -17.88 0.36
C ASP A 19 -13.76 -17.66 0.99
N PRO A 20 -13.10 -18.72 1.48
CA PRO A 20 -11.83 -18.59 2.19
C PRO A 20 -10.69 -18.11 1.29
N THR A 21 -10.81 -18.26 -0.03
CA THR A 21 -9.77 -17.89 -0.99
C THR A 21 -9.67 -16.39 -1.25
N VAL A 22 -10.65 -15.59 -0.78
CA VAL A 22 -10.62 -14.12 -0.88
C VAL A 22 -9.38 -13.55 -0.21
N SER A 23 -8.95 -14.11 0.92
CA SER A 23 -7.71 -13.66 1.58
C SER A 23 -6.49 -13.88 0.69
N THR A 24 -6.37 -15.08 0.10
CA THR A 24 -5.27 -15.42 -0.80
C THR A 24 -5.24 -14.52 -2.03
N ASP A 25 -6.39 -14.18 -2.61
CA ASP A 25 -6.45 -13.22 -3.73
C ASP A 25 -5.91 -11.84 -3.34
N LYS A 26 -6.25 -11.35 -2.14
CA LYS A 26 -5.72 -10.08 -1.63
C LYS A 26 -4.22 -10.15 -1.36
N ASP A 27 -3.74 -11.30 -0.88
CA ASP A 27 -2.30 -11.53 -0.66
C ASP A 27 -1.53 -11.49 -1.98
N LEU A 28 -2.08 -12.07 -3.06
CA LEU A 28 -1.50 -11.96 -4.41
C LEU A 28 -1.42 -10.52 -4.90
N ILE A 29 -2.41 -9.68 -4.57
CA ILE A 29 -2.34 -8.25 -4.89
C ILE A 29 -1.23 -7.57 -4.08
N ALA A 30 -1.12 -7.87 -2.79
CA ALA A 30 -0.07 -7.31 -1.94
C ALA A 30 1.34 -7.67 -2.44
N GLU A 31 1.57 -8.94 -2.80
CA GLU A 31 2.82 -9.40 -3.41
C GLU A 31 3.13 -8.64 -4.70
N LEU A 32 2.13 -8.42 -5.55
CA LEU A 32 2.29 -7.66 -6.78
C LEU A 32 2.72 -6.21 -6.50
N LEU A 33 2.10 -5.56 -5.51
CA LEU A 33 2.44 -4.19 -5.11
C LEU A 33 3.86 -4.10 -4.50
N LEU A 34 4.26 -5.09 -3.72
CA LEU A 34 5.60 -5.17 -3.12
C LEU A 34 6.70 -5.43 -4.15
N SER A 35 6.38 -6.10 -5.26
CA SER A 35 7.38 -6.47 -6.28
C SER A 35 7.91 -5.31 -7.13
N ASP A 36 7.13 -4.24 -7.26
CA ASP A 36 7.48 -3.04 -8.04
C ASP A 36 6.75 -1.83 -7.48
N ILE A 37 7.44 -1.08 -6.61
CA ILE A 37 6.86 0.08 -5.94
C ILE A 37 6.48 1.21 -6.90
N SER A 38 7.27 1.43 -7.95
CA SER A 38 6.99 2.48 -8.93
C SER A 38 5.71 2.15 -9.71
N GLY A 39 5.61 0.91 -10.21
CA GLY A 39 4.42 0.42 -10.87
C GLY A 39 3.20 0.31 -9.95
N ALA A 40 3.41 0.07 -8.66
CA ALA A 40 2.37 0.07 -7.63
C ALA A 40 1.78 1.47 -7.43
N ILE A 41 2.63 2.48 -7.26
CA ILE A 41 2.20 3.87 -7.09
C ILE A 41 1.42 4.35 -8.31
N GLU A 42 1.92 4.08 -9.52
CA GLU A 42 1.20 4.39 -10.76
C GLU A 42 -0.17 3.69 -10.81
N ALA A 43 -0.19 2.38 -10.53
CA ALA A 43 -1.41 1.61 -10.58
C ALA A 43 -2.46 2.09 -9.58
N LEU A 44 -2.09 2.29 -8.31
CA LEU A 44 -3.00 2.74 -7.26
C LEU A 44 -3.61 4.10 -7.57
N ASN A 45 -2.81 5.04 -8.09
CA ASN A 45 -3.29 6.37 -8.48
C ASN A 45 -4.33 6.34 -9.60
N GLU A 46 -4.45 5.25 -10.34
CA GLU A 46 -5.47 5.09 -11.39
C GLU A 46 -6.67 4.21 -11.00
N LEU A 47 -6.66 3.63 -9.80
CA LEU A 47 -7.78 2.86 -9.28
C LEU A 47 -8.89 3.77 -8.74
N ASP A 48 -10.09 3.23 -8.78
CA ASP A 48 -11.29 3.76 -8.15
C ASP A 48 -11.39 3.33 -6.69
N LEU A 49 -12.17 4.07 -5.89
CA LEU A 49 -12.30 3.85 -4.45
C LEU A 49 -12.82 2.44 -4.11
N ASP A 50 -13.82 1.95 -4.83
CA ASP A 50 -14.36 0.61 -4.62
C ASP A 50 -13.28 -0.47 -4.78
N THR A 51 -12.45 -0.39 -5.82
CA THR A 51 -11.32 -1.32 -5.97
C THR A 51 -10.29 -1.18 -4.84
N LEU A 52 -10.03 0.04 -4.38
CA LEU A 52 -9.09 0.30 -3.27
C LEU A 52 -9.59 -0.28 -1.94
N GLU A 53 -10.88 -0.17 -1.63
CA GLU A 53 -11.48 -0.73 -0.41
C GLU A 53 -11.35 -2.26 -0.34
N TRP A 54 -11.32 -2.96 -1.48
CA TRP A 54 -11.08 -4.40 -1.48
C TRP A 54 -9.67 -4.78 -1.03
N ILE A 55 -8.69 -3.90 -1.23
CA ILE A 55 -7.27 -4.18 -1.02
C ILE A 55 -6.69 -3.48 0.20
N SER A 56 -7.34 -2.43 0.72
CA SER A 56 -6.84 -1.60 1.84
C SER A 56 -6.49 -2.40 3.09
N SER A 57 -7.15 -3.53 3.34
CA SER A 57 -6.81 -4.47 4.43
C SER A 57 -5.40 -5.10 4.33
N ARG A 58 -4.61 -4.72 3.34
CA ARG A 58 -3.19 -5.09 3.18
C ARG A 58 -2.25 -3.89 3.25
N PHE A 59 -2.75 -2.66 3.23
CA PHE A 59 -1.93 -1.46 3.17
C PHE A 59 -1.06 -1.27 4.42
N GLU A 60 -1.58 -1.54 5.61
CA GLU A 60 -0.77 -1.56 6.85
C GLU A 60 0.44 -2.51 6.70
N ALA A 61 0.19 -3.78 6.38
CA ALA A 61 1.24 -4.79 6.24
C ALA A 61 2.24 -4.46 5.11
N ILE A 62 1.78 -3.88 4.00
CA ILE A 62 2.63 -3.38 2.92
C ILE A 62 3.49 -2.22 3.42
N SER A 63 2.93 -1.31 4.20
CA SER A 63 3.63 -0.13 4.71
C SER A 63 4.75 -0.52 5.67
N TYR A 64 4.50 -1.47 6.58
CA TYR A 64 5.53 -2.03 7.46
C TYR A 64 6.66 -2.73 6.72
N GLN A 65 6.35 -3.41 5.61
CA GLN A 65 7.38 -4.08 4.79
C GLN A 65 8.18 -3.11 3.94
N LEU A 66 7.52 -2.12 3.33
CA LEU A 66 8.17 -1.16 2.43
C LEU A 66 8.97 -0.11 3.20
N GLN A 67 8.42 0.39 4.33
CA GLN A 67 8.93 1.56 5.05
C GLN A 67 9.43 2.64 4.07
N ASN A 68 8.56 3.06 3.16
CA ASN A 68 8.93 3.86 2.01
C ASN A 68 8.16 5.18 1.99
N LYS A 69 8.87 6.29 1.79
CA LYS A 69 8.27 7.62 1.77
C LYS A 69 7.38 7.86 0.55
N GLU A 70 7.74 7.37 -0.62
CA GLU A 70 6.93 7.52 -1.84
C GLU A 70 5.61 6.76 -1.73
N TRP A 71 5.62 5.60 -1.05
CA TRP A 71 4.40 4.89 -0.69
C TRP A 71 3.47 5.72 0.21
N ILE A 72 4.01 6.36 1.26
CA ILE A 72 3.23 7.26 2.12
C ILE A 72 2.62 8.40 1.31
N GLU A 73 3.41 9.05 0.45
CA GLU A 73 2.91 10.14 -0.40
C GLU A 73 1.86 9.65 -1.40
N CYS A 74 1.98 8.41 -1.90
CA CYS A 74 0.94 7.78 -2.71
C CYS A 74 -0.37 7.65 -1.93
N LEU A 75 -0.36 7.13 -0.70
CA LEU A 75 -1.57 7.02 0.13
C LEU A 75 -2.19 8.40 0.42
N LYS A 76 -1.38 9.42 0.71
CA LYS A 76 -1.86 10.81 0.86
C LYS A 76 -2.52 11.34 -0.41
N ASN A 77 -1.95 11.05 -1.58
CA ASN A 77 -2.55 11.43 -2.86
C ASN A 77 -3.88 10.72 -3.10
N LEU A 78 -4.02 9.45 -2.70
CA LEU A 78 -5.30 8.76 -2.73
C LEU A 78 -6.33 9.43 -1.81
N LEU A 79 -5.93 9.87 -0.61
CA LEU A 79 -6.83 10.61 0.28
C LEU A 79 -7.26 11.96 -0.31
N ILE A 80 -6.38 12.67 -1.04
CA ILE A 80 -6.77 13.89 -1.76
C ILE A 80 -7.86 13.59 -2.80
N LYS A 81 -7.74 12.46 -3.51
CA LYS A 81 -8.77 12.02 -4.49
C LYS A 81 -10.06 11.55 -3.82
N PHE A 82 -9.97 10.97 -2.63
CA PHE A 82 -11.07 10.37 -1.89
C PHE A 82 -11.11 10.89 -0.43
N PRO A 83 -11.42 12.18 -0.22
CA PRO A 83 -11.21 12.87 1.06
C PRO A 83 -12.05 12.34 2.23
N ASP A 84 -13.17 11.69 1.91
CA ASP A 84 -14.10 11.15 2.90
C ASP A 84 -13.73 9.73 3.36
N SER A 85 -12.74 9.09 2.73
CA SER A 85 -12.30 7.75 3.12
C SER A 85 -11.62 7.77 4.49
N GLN A 86 -12.26 7.17 5.48
CA GLN A 86 -11.65 6.98 6.81
C GLN A 86 -10.57 5.91 6.78
N ILE A 87 -10.79 4.85 5.99
CA ILE A 87 -9.83 3.76 5.78
C ILE A 87 -8.47 4.31 5.32
N LEU A 88 -8.46 5.21 4.32
CA LEU A 88 -7.22 5.82 3.85
C LEU A 88 -6.55 6.71 4.90
N LYS A 89 -7.30 7.34 5.82
CA LYS A 89 -6.72 8.13 6.91
C LYS A 89 -5.98 7.24 7.90
N GLU A 90 -6.57 6.09 8.24
CA GLU A 90 -5.96 5.06 9.08
C GLU A 90 -4.72 4.48 8.38
N ASP A 91 -4.83 4.06 7.11
CA ASP A 91 -3.71 3.51 6.35
C ASP A 91 -2.52 4.50 6.24
N ILE A 92 -2.78 5.80 6.10
CA ILE A 92 -1.72 6.84 6.11
C ILE A 92 -1.07 6.94 7.49
N HIS A 93 -1.86 6.91 8.57
CA HIS A 93 -1.34 6.94 9.93
C HIS A 93 -0.38 5.76 10.15
N ASP A 94 -0.81 4.56 9.81
CA ASP A 94 -0.03 3.34 10.00
C ASP A 94 1.22 3.34 9.12
N ALA A 95 1.13 3.88 7.89
CA ALA A 95 2.29 4.03 7.03
C ALA A 95 3.33 5.04 7.54
N VAL A 96 2.86 6.15 8.12
CA VAL A 96 3.72 7.14 8.77
C VAL A 96 4.39 6.52 10.00
N GLU A 97 3.64 5.81 10.84
CA GLU A 97 4.18 5.10 12.00
C GLU A 97 5.20 4.03 11.58
N ALA A 98 4.90 3.23 10.56
CA ALA A 98 5.83 2.22 10.04
C ALA A 98 7.17 2.81 9.56
N TYR A 99 7.17 4.05 9.04
CA TYR A 99 8.38 4.69 8.54
C TYR A 99 9.15 5.52 9.58
N TYR A 100 8.43 6.22 10.48
CA TYR A 100 9.00 7.17 11.44
C TYR A 100 8.99 6.68 12.90
N GLY A 101 8.17 5.66 13.23
CA GLY A 101 7.86 5.24 14.60
C GLY A 101 8.94 4.43 15.32
N ASP A 102 10.04 4.08 14.65
CA ASP A 102 11.13 3.28 15.26
C ASP A 102 12.17 4.14 16.02
N GLU A 103 11.97 5.47 16.16
CA GLU A 103 12.85 6.36 16.95
C GLU A 103 12.52 6.37 18.47
N GLY A 104 12.18 5.20 19.02
CA GLY A 104 11.75 5.04 20.42
C GLY A 104 12.74 4.31 21.35
N GLY A 105 14.02 4.21 20.99
CA GLY A 105 15.00 3.47 21.80
C GLY A 105 16.47 3.82 21.53
N SER A 106 16.94 4.92 22.13
CA SER A 106 18.36 5.28 22.37
C SER A 106 19.24 5.64 21.15
N THR A 107 19.69 6.90 21.16
CA THR A 107 20.93 7.46 20.55
C THR A 107 21.05 7.53 19.01
N GLN A 108 20.75 8.71 18.46
CA GLN A 108 21.56 9.49 17.52
C GLN A 108 22.32 8.76 16.37
N SER A 109 21.76 8.78 15.15
CA SER A 109 22.39 8.76 13.79
C SER A 109 21.42 8.09 12.80
N CYS A 110 21.19 8.42 11.52
CA CYS A 110 21.70 9.38 10.52
C CYS A 110 20.73 9.28 9.30
N PRO A 111 20.82 10.14 8.26
CA PRO A 111 19.83 10.22 7.18
C PRO A 111 19.88 9.01 6.22
N LYS A 112 18.71 8.45 5.89
CA LYS A 112 18.57 7.39 4.86
C LYS A 112 18.65 7.99 3.44
N GLN A 113 19.86 8.19 2.92
CA GLN A 113 20.14 8.18 1.46
C GLN A 113 21.55 7.64 1.22
N ILE A 114 21.65 6.41 0.71
CA ILE A 114 22.87 5.93 0.04
C ILE A 114 22.55 5.90 -1.45
N ASN A 115 22.81 7.02 -2.14
CA ASN A 115 23.03 6.97 -3.58
C ASN A 115 24.39 6.30 -3.80
N SER A 116 24.40 5.01 -4.15
CA SER A 116 25.59 4.42 -4.77
C SER A 116 25.60 4.81 -6.24
N LEU A 117 26.11 6.01 -6.51
CA LEU A 117 26.81 6.29 -7.75
C LEU A 117 28.24 5.84 -7.54
N THR A 118 28.68 4.81 -8.26
CA THR A 118 30.11 4.67 -8.55
C THR A 118 30.28 4.25 -10.00
N LEU A 119 31.10 5.05 -10.67
CA LEU A 119 31.63 4.95 -12.03
C LEU A 119 32.39 3.65 -12.29
#